data_AF-A0A534Z277-F1
#
_entry.id   AF-A0A534Z277-F1
#
_cell.length_a   1.000
_cell.length_b   1.000
_cell.length_c   1.000
_cell.angle_alpha   90.00
_cell.angle_beta   90.00
_cell.angle_gamma   90.00
#
_symmetry.space_group_name_H-M   'P 1'
#
loop_
_entity.id
_entity.type
_entity.pdbx_description
1 polymer ?
#
loop_
_entity_poly.entity_id
_entity_poly.type
_entity_poly.pdbx_seq_one_letter_code
_entity_poly.pdbx_strand_id
1 'polypeptide(L)'
;EPGDELQRAFHAGYEHGREEATGQLATVAESLVKALEELAEFRGRLRERYERELLELALGVARKIVHEEVSARPEIWLGLIRAAVRRIVDRERITIRVPPRLLAFLRDRLPDLRASLDAVKEIDLVEDAGLPDAGC
;
A
#
# COMPACT_ATOMS: atom_id res chain seq x y z
N GLU A 1 -6.16 36.77 70.98
CA GLU A 1 -6.11 38.23 70.75
C GLU A 1 -6.50 38.53 69.29
N PRO A 2 -6.87 39.76 68.91
CA PRO A 2 -7.23 40.09 67.52
C PRO A 2 -6.16 39.72 66.47
N GLY A 3 -4.88 39.62 66.87
CA GLY A 3 -3.78 39.21 65.99
C GLY A 3 -3.84 37.75 65.53
N ASP A 4 -4.38 36.85 66.36
CA ASP A 4 -4.47 35.42 66.03
C ASP A 4 -5.49 35.15 64.92
N GLU A 5 -6.58 35.92 64.89
CA GLU A 5 -7.60 35.83 63.85
C GLU A 5 -7.10 36.34 62.50
N LEU A 6 -6.36 37.46 62.49
CA LEU A 6 -5.77 38.01 61.28
C LEU A 6 -4.74 37.06 60.67
N GLN A 7 -3.90 36.45 61.50
CA GLN A 7 -2.88 35.49 61.04
C GLN A 7 -3.52 34.21 60.49
N ARG A 8 -4.58 33.71 61.12
CA ARG A 8 -5.34 32.56 60.60
C ARG A 8 -6.04 32.87 59.27
N ALA A 9 -6.64 34.04 59.13
CA ALA A 9 -7.29 34.46 57.89
C ALA A 9 -6.28 34.62 56.74
N PHE A 10 -5.11 35.20 57.01
CA PHE A 10 -4.04 35.32 56.03
C PHE A 10 -3.53 33.95 55.57
N HIS A 11 -3.26 33.03 56.51
CA HIS A 11 -2.81 31.69 56.18
C HIS A 11 -3.86 30.90 55.38
N ALA A 12 -5.14 31.00 55.76
CA ALA A 12 -6.23 30.35 55.02
C ALA A 12 -6.36 30.90 53.59
N GLY A 13 -6.27 32.22 53.40
CA GLY A 13 -6.29 32.83 52.07
C GLY A 13 -5.09 32.45 51.21
N TYR A 14 -3.89 32.37 51.82
CA TYR A 14 -2.68 31.92 51.13
C TYR A 14 -2.80 30.47 50.66
N GLU A 15 -3.23 29.55 51.54
CA GLU A 15 -3.42 28.14 51.17
C GLU A 15 -4.50 27.98 50.09
N HIS A 16 -5.62 28.71 50.21
CA HIS A 16 -6.68 28.66 49.21
C HIS A 16 -6.20 29.14 47.83
N GLY A 17 -5.47 30.26 47.78
CA GLY A 17 -4.88 30.76 46.52
C GLY A 17 -3.83 29.81 45.94
N ARG A 18 -3.05 29.14 46.80
CA ARG A 18 -2.08 28.12 46.39
C ARG A 18 -2.77 26.90 45.77
N GLU A 19 -3.85 26.42 46.41
CA GLU A 19 -4.66 25.31 45.91
C GLU A 19 -5.33 25.65 44.57
N GLU A 20 -5.92 26.84 44.45
CA GLU A 20 -6.57 27.30 43.22
C GLU A 20 -5.56 27.41 42.07
N ALA A 21 -4.40 28.04 42.29
CA ALA A 21 -3.35 28.14 41.29
C ALA A 21 -2.82 26.76 40.87
N THR A 22 -2.66 25.85 41.83
CA THR A 22 -2.22 24.47 41.55
C THR A 22 -3.25 23.72 40.73
N GLY A 23 -4.54 23.86 41.04
CA GLY A 23 -5.64 23.24 40.28
C GLY A 23 -5.76 23.78 38.86
N GLN A 24 -5.59 25.09 38.67
CA GLN A 24 -5.56 25.72 37.35
C GLN A 24 -4.37 25.21 36.52
N LEU A 25 -3.17 25.13 37.11
CA LEU A 25 -1.99 24.59 36.45
C LEU A 25 -2.15 23.10 36.09
N ALA A 26 -2.73 22.30 36.99
CA ALA A 26 -3.02 20.89 36.74
C ALA A 26 -3.98 20.73 35.54
N THR A 27 -5.03 21.54 35.47
CA THR A 27 -6.00 21.53 34.36
C THR A 27 -5.34 21.87 33.01
N VAL A 28 -4.46 22.88 32.99
CA VAL A 28 -3.71 23.26 31.80
C VAL A 28 -2.73 22.16 31.39
N ALA A 29 -2.02 21.56 32.36
CA ALA A 29 -1.09 20.46 32.12
C ALA A 29 -1.81 19.23 31.54
N GLU A 30 -2.96 18.84 32.10
CA GLU A 30 -3.79 17.75 31.56
C GLU A 30 -4.27 18.02 30.15
N SER A 31 -4.69 19.26 29.86
CA SER A 31 -5.11 19.66 28.52
C SER A 31 -3.95 19.59 27.51
N LEU A 32 -2.74 19.97 27.93
CA LEU A 32 -1.55 19.86 27.10
C LEU A 32 -1.17 18.39 26.83
N VAL A 33 -1.24 17.53 27.84
CA VAL A 33 -0.98 16.09 27.67
C VAL A 33 -1.95 15.49 26.66
N LYS A 34 -3.25 15.76 26.80
CA LYS A 34 -4.28 15.29 25.84
C LYS A 34 -4.00 15.78 24.42
N ALA A 35 -3.66 17.05 24.24
CA ALA A 35 -3.33 17.60 22.93
C ALA A 35 -2.10 16.91 22.30
N LEU A 36 -1.09 16.55 23.10
CA LEU A 36 0.09 15.82 22.63
C LEU A 36 -0.25 14.38 22.22
N GLU A 37 -1.12 13.71 22.98
CA GLU A 37 -1.62 12.37 22.65
C GLU A 37 -2.40 12.38 21.34
N GLU A 38 -3.36 13.30 21.20
CA GLU A 38 -4.15 13.49 19.97
C GLU A 38 -3.26 13.78 18.75
N LEU A 39 -2.22 14.60 18.92
CA LEU A 39 -1.26 14.89 17.87
C LEU A 39 -0.43 13.66 17.49
N ALA A 40 -0.01 12.85 18.46
CA ALA A 40 0.74 11.62 18.21
C ALA A 40 -0.12 10.62 17.42
N GLU A 41 -1.37 10.44 17.81
CA GLU A 41 -2.31 9.58 17.08
C GLU A 41 -2.60 10.11 15.67
N PHE A 42 -2.82 11.42 15.53
CA PHE A 42 -3.06 12.04 14.23
C PHE A 42 -1.89 11.81 13.29
N ARG A 43 -0.66 11.97 13.77
CA ARG A 43 0.56 11.66 13.00
C ARG A 43 0.62 10.19 12.58
N GLY A 44 0.24 9.26 13.47
CA GLY A 44 0.14 7.84 13.16
C GLY A 44 -0.84 7.56 12.02
N ARG A 45 -2.07 8.07 12.12
CA ARG A 45 -3.11 7.93 11.09
C ARG A 45 -2.68 8.52 9.75
N LEU A 46 -2.04 9.68 9.78
CA LEU A 46 -1.56 10.38 8.58
C LEU A 46 -0.47 9.57 7.87
N ARG A 47 0.46 9.00 8.64
CA ARG A 47 1.52 8.14 8.10
C ARG A 47 0.94 6.91 7.39
N GLU A 48 0.06 6.16 8.05
CA GLU A 48 -0.54 4.96 7.45
C GLU A 48 -1.34 5.28 6.19
N ARG A 49 -2.07 6.41 6.20
CA ARG A 49 -2.81 6.87 5.04
C ARG A 49 -1.87 7.15 3.86
N TYR A 50 -0.83 7.95 4.07
CA TYR A 50 0.10 8.29 3.00
C TYR A 50 0.92 7.11 2.51
N GLU A 51 1.31 6.18 3.39
CA GLU A 51 1.99 4.95 2.98
C GLU A 51 1.12 4.15 1.99
N ARG A 52 -0.18 4.01 2.26
CA ARG A 52 -1.13 3.36 1.34
C ARG A 52 -1.31 4.13 0.04
N GLU A 53 -1.59 5.44 0.11
CA GLU A 53 -1.82 6.27 -1.08
C GLU A 53 -0.58 6.32 -2.00
N LEU A 54 0.63 6.44 -1.42
CA LEU A 54 1.87 6.44 -2.19
C LEU A 54 2.15 5.08 -2.84
N LEU A 55 1.87 3.97 -2.14
CA LEU A 55 2.01 2.64 -2.71
C LEU A 55 1.03 2.43 -3.87
N GLU A 56 -0.23 2.82 -3.71
CA GLU A 56 -1.23 2.71 -4.78
C GLU A 56 -0.84 3.56 -6.00
N LEU A 57 -0.34 4.77 -5.77
CA LEU A 57 0.15 5.64 -6.84
C LEU A 57 1.35 5.00 -7.56
N ALA A 58 2.35 4.53 -6.82
CA ALA A 58 3.53 3.89 -7.39
C ALA A 58 3.16 2.65 -8.22
N LEU A 59 2.25 1.81 -7.70
CA LEU A 59 1.74 0.66 -8.42
C LEU A 59 0.89 1.07 -9.65
N GLY A 60 0.12 2.15 -9.55
CA GLY A 60 -0.65 2.71 -10.66
C GLY A 60 0.25 3.17 -11.80
N VAL A 61 1.32 3.89 -11.48
CA VAL A 61 2.33 4.34 -12.45
C VAL A 61 3.05 3.13 -13.07
N ALA A 62 3.49 2.17 -12.25
CA ALA A 62 4.15 0.97 -12.75
C ALA A 62 3.24 0.17 -13.70
N ARG A 63 1.96 -0.02 -13.35
CA ARG A 63 0.98 -0.67 -14.22
C ARG A 63 0.81 0.06 -15.55
N LYS A 64 0.73 1.40 -15.51
CA LYS A 64 0.60 2.22 -16.73
C LYS A 64 1.81 2.04 -17.64
N ILE A 65 3.03 2.14 -17.09
CA ILE A 65 4.27 1.95 -17.84
C ILE A 65 4.32 0.54 -18.44
N VAL A 66 4.08 -0.51 -17.65
CA VAL A 66 4.09 -1.89 -18.14
C VAL A 66 3.06 -2.10 -19.26
N HIS A 67 1.86 -1.54 -19.11
CA HIS A 67 0.83 -1.65 -20.13
C HIS A 67 1.23 -0.96 -21.44
N GLU A 68 1.78 0.25 -21.36
CA GLU A 68 2.27 0.99 -22.54
C GLU A 68 3.42 0.25 -23.23
N GLU A 69 4.39 -0.25 -22.46
CA GLU A 69 5.54 -0.98 -22.98
C GLU A 69 5.17 -2.28 -23.69
N VAL A 70 4.30 -3.07 -23.07
CA VAL A 70 3.84 -4.35 -23.61
C VAL A 70 2.92 -4.15 -24.82
N SER A 71 2.17 -3.05 -24.87
CA SER A 71 1.33 -2.69 -26.02
C SER A 71 2.18 -2.17 -27.19
N ALA A 72 3.25 -1.42 -26.91
CA ALA A 72 4.15 -0.90 -27.94
C ALA A 72 5.12 -1.96 -28.49
N ARG A 73 5.48 -2.97 -27.68
CA ARG A 73 6.45 -4.01 -28.03
C ARG A 73 5.91 -5.41 -27.69
N PRO A 74 5.03 -5.99 -28.53
CA PRO A 74 4.42 -7.29 -28.29
C PRO A 74 5.43 -8.45 -28.12
N GLU A 75 6.66 -8.30 -28.60
CA GLU A 75 7.74 -9.30 -28.46
C GLU A 75 8.11 -9.56 -26.98
N ILE A 76 7.84 -8.61 -26.09
CA ILE A 76 8.03 -8.76 -24.63
C ILE A 76 7.24 -9.96 -24.11
N TRP A 77 6.04 -10.23 -24.66
CA TRP A 77 5.21 -11.37 -24.28
C TRP A 77 5.92 -12.70 -24.42
N LEU A 78 6.69 -12.90 -25.49
CA LEU A 78 7.41 -14.14 -25.72
C LEU A 78 8.46 -14.37 -24.63
N GLY A 79 9.12 -13.30 -24.16
CA GLY A 79 10.05 -13.35 -23.04
C GLY A 79 9.35 -13.72 -21.73
N LEU A 80 8.22 -13.07 -21.45
CA LEU A 80 7.43 -13.31 -20.24
C LEU A 80 6.88 -14.75 -20.19
N ILE A 81 6.32 -15.25 -21.29
CA ILE A 81 5.80 -16.61 -21.39
C ILE A 81 6.94 -17.62 -21.20
N ARG A 82 8.09 -17.44 -21.87
CA ARG A 82 9.25 -18.33 -21.68
C ARG A 82 9.71 -18.36 -20.22
N ALA A 83 9.79 -17.20 -19.58
CA ALA A 83 10.18 -17.10 -18.17
C ALA A 83 9.16 -17.78 -17.24
N ALA A 84 7.86 -17.60 -17.50
CA ALA A 84 6.78 -18.24 -16.75
C ALA A 84 6.84 -19.77 -16.87
N VAL A 85 6.89 -20.28 -18.11
CA VAL A 85 6.95 -21.72 -18.39
C VAL A 85 8.15 -22.39 -17.72
N ARG A 86 9.33 -21.77 -17.74
CA ARG A 86 10.54 -22.31 -17.10
C ARG A 86 10.39 -22.51 -15.59
N ARG A 87 9.49 -21.77 -14.94
CA ARG A 87 9.23 -21.89 -13.49
C ARG A 87 8.21 -22.98 -13.16
N ILE A 88 7.50 -23.52 -14.14
CA ILE A 88 6.51 -24.58 -13.94
C ILE A 88 7.24 -25.93 -13.82
N VAL A 89 6.84 -26.70 -12.81
CA VAL A 89 7.40 -28.03 -12.49
C VAL A 89 6.84 -29.09 -13.44
N ASP A 90 5.52 -29.08 -13.66
CA ASP A 90 4.85 -29.96 -14.61
C ASP A 90 4.74 -29.30 -15.99
N ARG A 91 5.35 -29.92 -16.99
CA ARG A 91 5.51 -29.37 -18.34
C ARG A 91 4.87 -30.26 -19.40
N GLU A 92 3.99 -31.19 -19.02
CA GLU A 92 3.34 -32.03 -20.02
C GLU A 92 2.40 -31.23 -20.92
N ARG A 93 1.52 -30.41 -20.33
CA ARG A 93 0.58 -29.57 -21.08
C ARG A 93 0.44 -28.21 -20.44
N ILE A 94 0.60 -27.15 -21.24
CA ILE A 94 0.50 -25.76 -20.79
C ILE A 94 -0.58 -25.07 -21.61
N THR A 95 -1.62 -24.58 -20.93
CA THR A 95 -2.63 -23.71 -21.53
C THR A 95 -2.33 -22.26 -21.19
N ILE A 96 -2.12 -21.44 -22.22
CA ILE A 96 -1.86 -20.02 -22.13
C ILE A 96 -3.15 -19.29 -22.49
N ARG A 97 -3.72 -18.55 -21.54
CA ARG A 97 -4.95 -17.77 -21.76
C ARG A 97 -4.58 -16.36 -22.13
N VAL A 98 -5.12 -15.85 -23.24
CA VAL A 98 -4.69 -14.54 -23.76
C VAL A 98 -5.89 -13.71 -24.19
N PRO A 99 -5.81 -12.37 -24.06
CA PRO A 99 -6.82 -11.48 -24.60
C PRO A 99 -6.94 -11.62 -26.13
N PRO A 100 -8.13 -11.34 -26.70
CA PRO A 100 -8.37 -11.49 -28.15
C PRO A 100 -7.35 -10.74 -29.01
N ARG A 101 -6.95 -9.54 -28.57
CA ARG A 101 -5.98 -8.68 -29.28
C ARG A 101 -4.57 -9.29 -29.40
N LEU A 102 -4.20 -10.16 -28.46
CA LEU A 102 -2.87 -10.78 -28.40
C LEU A 102 -2.83 -12.15 -29.07
N LEU A 103 -3.99 -12.80 -29.21
CA LEU A 103 -4.13 -14.15 -29.74
C LEU A 103 -3.52 -14.31 -31.13
N ALA A 104 -3.79 -13.37 -32.05
CA ALA A 104 -3.28 -13.42 -33.41
C ALA A 104 -1.74 -13.38 -33.43
N PHE A 105 -1.14 -12.41 -32.72
CA PHE A 105 0.31 -12.26 -32.62
C PHE A 105 0.99 -13.51 -32.03
N LEU A 106 0.44 -14.06 -30.94
CA LEU A 106 1.02 -15.24 -30.31
C LEU A 106 0.81 -16.52 -31.11
N ARG A 107 -0.30 -16.63 -31.85
CA ARG A 107 -0.55 -17.78 -32.73
C ARG A 107 0.49 -17.87 -33.84
N ASP A 108 0.85 -16.74 -34.44
CA ASP A 108 1.89 -16.68 -35.48
C ASP A 108 3.28 -17.03 -34.93
N ARG A 109 3.52 -16.74 -33.65
CA ARG A 109 4.81 -16.99 -32.95
C ARG A 109 4.82 -18.26 -32.11
N LEU A 110 3.74 -19.04 -32.11
CA LEU A 110 3.63 -20.28 -31.37
C LEU A 110 4.69 -21.31 -31.77
N PRO A 111 5.04 -21.49 -33.07
CA PRO A 111 6.10 -22.42 -33.45
C PRO A 111 7.45 -22.03 -32.86
N ASP A 112 7.80 -20.73 -32.91
CA ASP A 112 9.04 -20.18 -32.33
C ASP A 112 9.08 -20.40 -30.82
N LEU A 113 7.94 -20.18 -30.15
CA LEU A 113 7.81 -20.39 -28.71
C LEU A 113 7.99 -21.86 -28.33
N ARG A 114 7.38 -22.79 -29.07
CA ARG A 114 7.49 -24.23 -28.84
C ARG A 114 8.92 -24.74 -29.07
N ALA A 115 9.59 -24.26 -30.10
CA ALA A 115 10.99 -24.57 -30.37
C ALA A 115 11.93 -24.07 -29.26
N SER A 116 11.59 -22.97 -28.58
CA SER A 116 12.39 -22.43 -27.47
C SER A 116 12.17 -23.13 -26.13
N LEU A 117 11.20 -24.04 -26.05
CA LEU A 117 10.71 -24.69 -24.84
C LEU A 117 10.79 -26.22 -24.99
N ASP A 118 12.01 -26.75 -25.11
CA ASP A 118 12.31 -28.19 -25.32
C ASP A 118 11.66 -29.15 -24.30
N ALA A 119 11.26 -28.64 -23.13
CA ALA A 119 10.70 -29.44 -22.05
C ALA A 119 9.16 -29.54 -22.06
N VAL A 120 8.46 -28.88 -23.00
CA VAL A 120 6.99 -28.83 -23.01
C VAL A 120 6.42 -29.70 -24.13
N LYS A 121 5.60 -30.71 -23.80
CA LYS A 121 5.03 -31.62 -24.81
C LYS A 121 3.92 -30.93 -25.62
N GLU A 122 3.06 -30.15 -24.96
CA GLU A 122 1.89 -29.51 -25.60
C GLU A 122 1.66 -28.08 -25.06
N ILE A 123 1.43 -27.11 -25.97
CA ILE A 123 1.10 -25.73 -25.65
C ILE A 123 -0.19 -25.36 -26.38
N ASP A 124 -1.21 -24.97 -25.62
CA ASP A 124 -2.51 -24.51 -26.14
C ASP A 124 -2.71 -23.02 -25.86
N LEU A 125 -3.10 -22.27 -26.89
CA LEU A 125 -3.51 -20.87 -26.75
C LEU A 125 -5.04 -20.79 -26.72
N VAL A 126 -5.59 -20.24 -25.65
CA VAL A 126 -7.02 -20.07 -25.46
C VAL A 126 -7.33 -18.58 -25.32
N GLU A 127 -8.32 -18.11 -26.05
CA GLU A 127 -8.83 -16.75 -25.92
C GLU A 127 -9.62 -16.61 -24.61
N ASP A 128 -9.33 -15.57 -23.84
CA ASP A 128 -10.08 -15.24 -22.62
C ASP A 128 -10.39 -13.72 -22.60
N ALA A 129 -11.64 -13.38 -22.90
CA ALA A 129 -12.12 -12.00 -22.92
C ALA A 129 -12.28 -11.39 -21.51
N GLY A 130 -12.18 -12.19 -20.45
CA GLY A 130 -12.17 -11.70 -19.07
C GLY A 130 -10.80 -11.19 -18.62
N LEU A 131 -9.74 -11.44 -19.40
CA LEU A 131 -8.39 -10.99 -19.06
C LEU A 131 -8.20 -9.50 -19.37
N PRO A 132 -7.45 -8.78 -18.52
CA PRO A 132 -6.98 -7.46 -18.87
C PRO A 132 -6.15 -7.53 -20.15
N ASP A 133 -6.24 -6.46 -20.91
CA ASP A 133 -5.51 -6.23 -22.14
C ASP A 133 -3.99 -6.53 -22.04
N ALA A 134 -3.36 -6.27 -20.89
CA ALA A 134 -1.96 -6.59 -20.60
C ALA A 134 -1.77 -7.84 -19.71
N GLY A 135 -2.70 -8.80 -19.76
CA GLY A 135 -2.64 -10.09 -19.06
C GLY A 135 -2.42 -11.28 -19.99
N CYS A 136 -1.87 -12.37 -19.44
CA CYS A 136 -1.65 -13.67 -20.08
C CYS A 136 -1.53 -14.75 -18.98
#